data_AF-A0A1H4F2U7-F1
#
_entry.id   AF-A0A1H4F2U7-F1
#
_cell.length_a   1.000
_cell.length_b   1.000
_cell.length_c   1.000
_cell.angle_alpha   90.00
_cell.angle_beta   90.00
_cell.angle_gamma   90.00
#
_symmetry.space_group_name_H-M   'P 1'
#
loop_
_entity.id
_entity.type
_entity.pdbx_description
1 polymer ?
#
loop_
_entity_poly.entity_id
_entity_poly.type
_entity_poly.pdbx_seq_one_letter_code
_entity_poly.pdbx_strand_id
1 'polypeptide(L)'
;MQQVQRKLASLILLTVCSVSTAFATSRTSYTTEVQLHDGKHVVCAVNQPLPTGLSRNAGLTIHERNEAEIGATARLRQVFRSQAHYPDPGTAPHVLCS
;
A
#
# COMPACT_ATOMS: atom_id res chain seq x y z
N MET A 1 63.89 26.38 -24.09
CA MET A 1 63.49 26.49 -22.66
C MET A 1 61.99 26.71 -22.60
N GLN A 2 61.27 25.87 -21.83
CA GLN A 2 59.98 26.15 -21.13
C GLN A 2 58.79 26.63 -21.99
N GLN A 3 57.62 25.98 -22.06
CA GLN A 3 56.80 25.46 -20.96
C GLN A 3 55.64 24.62 -21.51
N VAL A 4 55.57 23.37 -21.03
CA VAL A 4 54.46 22.43 -21.22
C VAL A 4 53.31 22.86 -20.32
N GLN A 5 52.30 23.53 -20.87
CA GLN A 5 51.11 23.95 -20.12
C GLN A 5 49.97 22.97 -20.36
N ARG A 6 49.97 21.90 -19.56
CA ARG A 6 48.84 21.00 -19.33
C ARG A 6 47.63 21.82 -18.89
N LYS A 7 46.66 22.02 -19.77
CA LYS A 7 45.32 22.47 -19.37
C LYS A 7 44.41 21.26 -19.21
N LEU A 8 44.39 20.76 -17.99
CA LEU A 8 43.38 19.83 -17.49
C LEU A 8 42.02 20.53 -17.58
N ALA A 9 41.20 20.18 -18.58
CA ALA A 9 39.82 20.61 -18.64
C ALA A 9 38.96 19.61 -17.86
N SER A 10 38.54 20.02 -16.65
CA SER A 10 37.64 19.31 -15.75
C SER A 10 36.38 18.80 -16.47
N LEU A 11 36.17 17.49 -16.44
CA LEU A 11 34.87 16.87 -16.68
C LEU A 11 34.03 17.01 -15.41
N ILE A 12 33.14 18.00 -15.38
CA ILE A 12 32.10 18.11 -14.35
C ILE A 12 30.98 17.14 -14.73
N LEU A 13 30.97 15.96 -14.13
CA LEU A 13 29.90 14.98 -14.27
C LEU A 13 28.77 15.36 -13.31
N LEU A 14 27.73 16.02 -13.82
CA LEU A 14 26.50 16.32 -13.07
C LEU A 14 25.66 15.04 -12.96
N THR A 15 25.91 14.25 -11.92
CA THR A 15 25.09 13.09 -11.57
C THR A 15 23.76 13.58 -11.00
N VAL A 16 22.69 13.52 -11.80
CA VAL A 16 21.32 13.78 -11.36
C VAL A 16 20.87 12.60 -10.49
N CYS A 17 20.87 12.79 -9.16
CA CYS A 17 20.28 11.83 -8.24
C CYS A 17 18.75 11.85 -8.38
N SER A 18 18.20 10.87 -9.10
CA SER A 18 16.75 10.62 -9.12
C SER A 18 16.30 10.14 -7.74
N VAL A 19 15.79 11.06 -6.92
CA VAL A 19 15.22 10.72 -5.60
C VAL A 19 13.89 10.01 -5.84
N SER A 20 13.90 8.68 -5.84
CA SER A 20 12.66 7.90 -5.89
C SER A 20 12.00 7.97 -4.52
N THR A 21 10.96 8.80 -4.39
CA THR A 21 10.16 8.85 -3.16
C THR A 21 9.32 7.57 -3.07
N ALA A 22 9.82 6.57 -2.34
CA ALA A 22 9.00 5.44 -1.93
C ALA A 22 8.01 5.95 -0.86
N PHE A 23 6.73 6.05 -1.21
CA PHE A 23 5.69 6.28 -0.22
C PHE A 23 5.71 5.11 0.76
N ALA A 24 6.02 5.38 2.03
CA ALA A 24 5.91 4.37 3.08
C ALA A 24 4.43 3.99 3.20
N THR A 25 4.03 2.87 2.59
CA THR A 25 2.68 2.32 2.78
C THR A 25 2.51 2.00 4.25
N SER A 26 1.51 2.61 4.90
CA SER A 26 1.19 2.29 6.29
C SER A 26 1.00 0.78 6.42
N ARG A 27 1.57 0.17 7.47
CA ARG A 27 1.35 -1.27 7.74
C ARG A 27 -0.11 -1.57 8.08
N THR A 28 -0.89 -0.53 8.37
CA THR A 28 -2.27 -0.59 8.84
C THR A 28 -3.27 -0.05 7.83
N SER A 29 -2.81 0.63 6.77
CA SER A 29 -3.65 1.13 5.67
C SER A 29 -3.12 0.63 4.33
N TYR A 30 -3.96 -0.09 3.59
CA TYR A 30 -3.57 -0.69 2.33
C TYR A 30 -4.79 -1.06 1.50
N THR A 31 -4.56 -1.30 0.21
CA THR A 31 -5.48 -2.07 -0.64
C THR A 31 -4.97 -3.48 -0.78
N THR A 32 -5.88 -4.44 -0.84
CA THR A 32 -5.56 -5.84 -1.08
C THR A 32 -6.64 -6.48 -1.93
N GLU A 33 -6.24 -7.43 -2.74
CA GLU A 33 -7.15 -8.33 -3.43
C GLU A 33 -7.43 -9.54 -2.53
N VAL A 34 -8.68 -9.96 -2.45
CA VAL A 34 -9.12 -11.13 -1.69
C VAL A 34 -9.84 -12.07 -2.65
N GLN A 35 -9.40 -13.32 -2.68
CA GLN A 35 -10.11 -14.39 -3.37
C GLN A 35 -11.12 -15.02 -2.41
N LEU A 36 -12.39 -15.04 -2.83
CA LEU A 36 -13.50 -15.61 -2.09
C LEU A 36 -13.59 -17.13 -2.31
N HIS A 37 -14.44 -17.79 -1.51
CA HIS A 37 -14.60 -19.25 -1.58
C HIS A 37 -15.09 -19.76 -2.95
N ASP A 38 -15.81 -18.93 -3.70
CA ASP A 38 -16.38 -19.23 -5.01
C ASP A 38 -15.42 -18.92 -6.17
N GLY A 39 -14.20 -18.46 -5.84
CA GLY A 39 -13.18 -18.05 -6.80
C GLY A 39 -13.31 -16.61 -7.29
N LYS A 40 -14.29 -15.83 -6.81
CA LYS A 40 -14.40 -14.39 -7.12
C LYS A 40 -13.26 -13.61 -6.49
N HIS A 41 -12.77 -12.62 -7.20
CA HIS A 41 -11.75 -11.70 -6.74
C HIS A 41 -12.38 -10.35 -6.38
N VAL A 42 -12.03 -9.83 -5.20
CA VAL A 42 -12.60 -8.62 -4.62
C VAL A 42 -11.48 -7.70 -4.19
N VAL A 43 -11.61 -6.40 -4.49
CA VAL A 43 -10.62 -5.41 -4.04
C VAL A 43 -11.12 -4.74 -2.79
N CYS A 44 -10.34 -4.83 -1.71
CA CYS A 44 -10.65 -4.21 -0.43
C CYS A 44 -9.64 -3.12 -0.07
N ALA A 45 -10.14 -1.97 0.37
CA ALA A 45 -9.36 -0.92 1.00
C ALA A 45 -9.54 -0.96 2.52
N VAL A 46 -8.42 -1.09 3.24
CA VAL A 46 -8.34 -1.11 4.69
C VAL A 46 -7.76 0.22 5.16
N ASN A 47 -8.47 0.93 6.03
CA ASN A 47 -8.09 2.22 6.63
C ASN A 47 -7.65 3.29 5.60
N GLN A 48 -8.21 3.21 4.38
CA GLN A 48 -8.00 4.18 3.29
C GLN A 48 -9.22 4.18 2.36
N PRO A 49 -9.43 5.23 1.55
CA PRO A 49 -10.53 5.25 0.59
C PRO A 49 -10.36 4.16 -0.48
N LEU A 50 -11.50 3.72 -1.02
CA LEU A 50 -11.52 2.80 -2.15
C LEU A 50 -10.95 3.50 -3.40
N PRO A 51 -10.15 2.80 -4.24
CA PRO A 51 -9.67 3.36 -5.50
C PRO A 51 -10.80 3.91 -6.37
N THR A 52 -10.52 5.00 -7.08
CA THR A 52 -11.46 5.62 -8.01
C THR A 52 -11.89 4.62 -9.08
N GLY A 53 -13.20 4.45 -9.27
CA GLY A 53 -13.78 3.50 -10.23
C GLY A 53 -14.30 2.20 -9.61
N LEU A 54 -14.01 1.95 -8.33
CA LEU A 54 -14.63 0.86 -7.57
C LEU A 54 -15.82 1.38 -6.78
N SER A 55 -16.92 0.61 -6.80
CA SER A 55 -18.15 0.96 -6.08
C SER A 55 -18.30 0.07 -4.86
N ARG A 56 -18.46 0.70 -3.69
CA ARG A 56 -18.59 -0.01 -2.42
C ARG A 56 -19.67 -1.09 -2.52
N ASN A 57 -19.28 -2.34 -2.27
CA ASN A 57 -20.12 -3.51 -2.21
C ASN A 57 -20.85 -3.87 -3.53
N ALA A 58 -20.38 -3.41 -4.68
CA ALA A 58 -21.09 -3.63 -5.94
C ALA A 58 -21.20 -5.13 -6.26
N GLY A 59 -22.42 -5.66 -6.19
CA GLY A 59 -22.71 -7.05 -6.53
C GLY A 59 -22.13 -8.08 -5.56
N LEU A 60 -21.76 -7.68 -4.34
CA LEU A 60 -21.35 -8.60 -3.27
C LEU A 60 -22.56 -8.96 -2.40
N THR A 61 -22.82 -10.27 -2.24
CA THR A 61 -23.76 -10.74 -1.22
C THR A 61 -23.25 -10.39 0.19
N ILE A 62 -24.12 -10.50 1.20
CA ILE A 62 -23.70 -10.27 2.60
C ILE A 62 -22.60 -11.26 3.00
N HIS A 63 -22.70 -12.52 2.55
CA HIS A 63 -21.72 -13.55 2.84
C HIS A 63 -20.36 -13.22 2.19
N GLU A 64 -20.36 -12.94 0.88
CA GLU A 64 -19.14 -12.54 0.15
C GLU A 64 -18.46 -11.31 0.76
N ARG A 65 -19.25 -10.31 1.18
CA ARG A 65 -18.72 -9.13 1.84
C ARG A 65 -18.02 -9.47 3.15
N ASN A 66 -18.66 -10.27 4.00
CA ASN A 66 -18.09 -10.67 5.28
C ASN A 66 -16.78 -11.45 5.09
N GLU A 67 -16.76 -12.38 4.12
CA GLU A 67 -15.54 -13.11 3.77
C GLU A 67 -14.44 -12.17 3.28
N ALA A 68 -14.77 -11.25 2.37
CA ALA A 68 -13.83 -10.26 1.84
C ALA A 68 -13.23 -9.41 2.97
N GLU A 69 -14.06 -8.90 3.88
CA GLU A 69 -13.61 -8.08 5.01
C GLU A 69 -12.75 -8.88 6.00
N ILE A 70 -13.10 -10.14 6.28
CA ILE A 70 -12.31 -11.04 7.15
C ILE A 70 -10.95 -11.33 6.53
N GLY A 71 -10.91 -11.61 5.23
CA GLY A 71 -9.68 -11.85 4.47
C GLY A 71 -8.80 -10.60 4.40
N ALA A 72 -9.40 -9.45 4.09
CA ALA A 72 -8.70 -8.18 4.02
C ALA A 72 -8.05 -7.79 5.35
N THR A 73 -8.69 -8.09 6.48
CA THR A 73 -8.16 -7.78 7.82
C THR A 73 -7.18 -8.82 8.37
N ALA A 74 -6.98 -9.96 7.70
CA ALA A 74 -6.11 -11.03 8.18
C ALA A 74 -4.66 -10.57 8.42
N ARG A 75 -4.13 -9.68 7.58
CA ARG A 75 -2.80 -9.09 7.76
C ARG A 75 -2.69 -8.25 9.04
N LEU A 76 -3.75 -7.54 9.43
CA LEU A 76 -3.74 -6.74 10.67
C LEU A 76 -3.56 -7.63 11.90
N ARG A 77 -4.15 -8.84 11.93
CA ARG A 77 -3.96 -9.81 13.03
C ARG A 77 -2.48 -10.20 13.21
N GLN A 78 -1.71 -10.23 12.13
CA GLN A 78 -0.27 -10.51 12.20
C GLN A 78 0.55 -9.31 12.66
N VAL A 79 0.14 -8.09 12.27
CA VAL A 79 0.80 -6.84 12.66
C VAL A 79 0.53 -6.54 14.14
N PHE A 80 -0.72 -6.72 14.57
CA PHE A 80 -1.19 -6.45 15.91
C PHE A 80 -1.31 -7.75 16.70
N ARG A 81 -0.16 -8.31 17.10
CA ARG A 81 -0.11 -9.46 18.02
C ARG A 81 -0.33 -9.09 19.48
N SER A 82 -0.25 -7.79 19.82
CA SER A 82 -0.43 -7.25 21.18
C SER A 82 -1.70 -6.39 21.27
N GLN A 83 -2.18 -6.20 22.50
CA GLN A 83 -3.39 -5.46 22.88
C GLN A 83 -3.40 -4.01 22.37
N ALA A 84 -3.75 -3.79 21.11
CA ALA A 84 -4.13 -2.46 20.63
C ALA A 84 -5.40 -2.03 21.36
N HIS A 85 -5.44 -0.78 21.83
CA HIS A 85 -6.62 -0.25 22.51
C HIS A 85 -7.73 0.00 21.48
N TYR A 86 -8.99 -0.15 21.89
CA TYR A 86 -10.11 0.20 21.02
C TYR A 86 -10.43 1.70 21.13
N PRO A 87 -10.63 2.45 20.02
CA PRO A 87 -10.53 2.04 18.61
C PRO A 87 -9.20 2.48 17.96
N ASP A 88 -8.25 1.55 17.78
CA ASP A 88 -7.07 1.73 16.92
C ASP A 88 -7.35 1.14 15.52
N PRO A 89 -6.76 1.67 14.42
CA PRO A 89 -6.93 1.11 13.08
C PRO A 89 -6.60 -0.39 12.95
N GLY A 90 -5.79 -0.94 13.87
CA GLY A 90 -5.51 -2.36 13.99
C GLY A 90 -6.59 -3.20 14.64
N THR A 91 -7.39 -2.62 15.55
CA THR A 91 -8.45 -3.30 16.31
C THR A 91 -9.83 -3.06 15.70
N ALA A 92 -10.09 -1.85 15.20
CA ALA A 92 -11.35 -1.46 14.58
C ALA A 92 -11.08 -0.85 13.19
N PRO A 93 -10.64 -1.66 12.20
CA PRO A 93 -10.32 -1.16 10.88
C PRO A 93 -11.58 -0.72 10.13
N HIS A 94 -11.47 0.39 9.40
CA HIS A 94 -12.46 0.74 8.39
C HIS A 94 -12.15 -0.03 7.10
N VAL A 95 -13.08 -0.89 6.66
CA VAL A 95 -12.90 -1.74 5.48
C VAL A 95 -13.98 -1.44 4.45
N LEU A 96 -13.57 -1.28 3.20
CA LEU A 96 -14.45 -1.14 2.05
C LEU A 96 -14.04 -2.17 1.00
N CYS A 97 -14.97 -3.00 0.54
CA CYS A 97 -14.73 -3.98 -0.51
C CYS A 97 -15.63 -3.72 -1.73
N SER A 98 -15.16 -4.02 -2.94
CA SER A 98 -15.87 -3.90 -4.21
C SER A 98 -15.56 -5.04 -5.15
#